data_AF-A0A7W6DI93-F1
#
_entry.id   AF-A0A7W6DI93-F1
#
_cell.length_a   1.000
_cell.length_b   1.000
_cell.length_c   1.000
_cell.angle_alpha   90.00
_cell.angle_beta   90.00
_cell.angle_gamma   90.00
#
_symmetry.space_group_name_H-M   'P 1'
#
loop_
_entity.id
_entity.type
_entity.pdbx_description
1 polymer ?
#
loop_
_entity_poly.entity_id
_entity_poly.type
_entity_poly.pdbx_seq_one_letter_code
_entity_poly.pdbx_strand_id
1 'polypeptide(L)'
;MDLALPGEPKAAKAAAIGISTIATHYQIRYLCLQEKAMVVCVCNAIREKDLKEAVRDGADTPCSAYARFGRRPKCGQCVPFARTIIAAERASA
;
A
#
# COMPACT_ATOMS: atom_id res chain seq x y z
N MET A 1 1.49 -32.78 -9.30
CA MET A 1 2.59 -32.21 -8.50
C MET A 1 2.85 -30.84 -9.10
N ASP A 2 2.28 -29.73 -8.66
CA ASP A 2 1.65 -29.28 -7.41
C ASP A 2 0.63 -28.19 -7.82
N LEU A 3 -0.66 -28.36 -7.54
CA LEU A 3 -1.41 -27.72 -6.44
C LEU A 3 -1.44 -26.16 -6.48
N ALA A 4 -2.59 -25.64 -6.94
CA ALA A 4 -3.39 -24.51 -6.41
C ALA A 4 -2.68 -23.19 -6.04
N LEU A 5 -3.16 -22.01 -6.46
CA LEU A 5 -4.51 -21.50 -6.17
C LEU A 5 -4.99 -20.47 -7.23
N PRO A 6 -6.32 -20.34 -7.40
CA PRO A 6 -6.94 -19.44 -8.36
C PRO A 6 -6.90 -17.98 -7.87
N GLY A 7 -6.28 -17.11 -8.67
CA GLY A 7 -6.38 -15.66 -8.50
C GLY A 7 -7.72 -15.16 -9.01
N GLU A 8 -8.73 -15.15 -8.15
CA GLU A 8 -9.99 -14.46 -8.41
C GLU A 8 -9.94 -13.08 -7.74
N PRO A 9 -9.98 -11.96 -8.48
CA PRO A 9 -10.20 -10.65 -7.88
C PRO A 9 -11.70 -10.49 -7.63
N LYS A 10 -12.17 -10.88 -6.44
CA LYS A 10 -13.53 -10.55 -6.02
C LYS A 10 -13.50 -9.20 -5.34
N ALA A 11 -13.86 -8.18 -6.10
CA ALA A 11 -14.45 -6.95 -5.60
C ALA A 11 -15.47 -7.34 -4.51
N ALA A 12 -15.08 -7.14 -3.25
CA ALA A 12 -15.98 -7.35 -2.13
C ALA A 12 -17.07 -6.30 -2.27
N LYS A 13 -18.23 -6.73 -2.80
CA LYS A 13 -19.50 -6.05 -2.60
C LYS A 13 -19.55 -5.66 -1.13
N ALA A 14 -19.65 -4.36 -0.87
CA ALA A 14 -20.13 -3.83 0.40
C ALA A 14 -21.58 -4.28 0.58
N ALA A 15 -21.78 -5.57 0.86
CA ALA A 15 -23.03 -6.07 1.38
C ALA A 15 -23.16 -5.45 2.77
N ALA A 16 -24.32 -4.87 3.05
CA ALA A 16 -24.70 -4.43 4.37
C ALA A 16 -24.59 -5.61 5.35
N ILE A 17 -23.46 -5.73 6.04
CA ILE A 17 -23.24 -6.77 7.05
C ILE A 17 -23.61 -6.17 8.39
N GLY A 18 -24.76 -6.59 8.92
CA GLY A 18 -25.11 -6.37 10.32
C GLY A 18 -23.97 -6.85 11.21
N ILE A 19 -23.41 -5.93 12.00
CA ILE A 19 -22.20 -6.13 12.80
C ILE A 19 -22.55 -7.05 13.98
N SER A 20 -22.51 -8.37 13.79
CA SER A 20 -23.06 -9.31 14.79
C SER A 20 -22.18 -9.57 16.02
N THR A 21 -20.90 -9.18 16.03
CA THR A 21 -20.05 -9.23 17.26
C THR A 21 -18.99 -8.12 17.32
N ILE A 22 -18.64 -7.67 18.54
CA ILE A 22 -17.55 -6.69 18.83
C ILE A 22 -16.21 -7.19 18.28
N ALA A 23 -15.94 -8.49 18.38
CA ALA A 23 -14.72 -9.11 17.87
C ALA A 23 -14.60 -8.95 16.35
N THR A 24 -15.68 -9.19 15.59
CA THR A 24 -15.69 -9.00 14.13
C THR A 24 -15.50 -7.52 13.76
N HIS A 25 -16.12 -6.60 14.51
CA HIS A 25 -15.90 -5.16 14.28
C HIS A 25 -14.42 -4.78 14.48
N TYR A 26 -13.80 -5.29 15.55
CA TYR A 26 -12.38 -5.03 15.81
C TYR A 26 -11.49 -5.64 14.72
N GLN A 27 -11.76 -6.88 14.30
CA GLN A 27 -11.00 -7.57 13.25
C GLN A 27 -11.07 -6.83 11.91
N ILE A 28 -12.27 -6.43 11.48
CA ILE A 28 -12.46 -5.67 10.24
C ILE A 28 -11.77 -4.31 10.33
N ARG A 29 -11.89 -3.62 11.47
CA ARG A 29 -11.20 -2.34 11.68
C ARG A 29 -9.69 -2.51 11.67
N TYR A 30 -9.16 -3.55 12.27
CA TYR A 30 -7.74 -3.83 12.29
C TYR A 30 -7.21 -4.09 10.87
N LEU A 31 -7.88 -4.93 10.09
CA LEU A 31 -7.52 -5.18 8.68
C LEU A 31 -7.62 -3.91 7.82
N CYS A 32 -8.71 -3.16 7.96
CA CYS A 32 -8.87 -1.86 7.29
C CYS A 32 -7.77 -0.84 7.68
N LEU A 33 -7.29 -0.89 8.93
CA LEU A 33 -6.20 -0.02 9.40
C LEU A 33 -4.86 -0.48 8.83
N GLN A 34 -4.62 -1.80 8.80
CA GLN A 34 -3.39 -2.38 8.24
C GLN A 34 -3.23 -2.01 6.76
N GLU A 35 -4.29 -2.02 5.96
CA GLU A 35 -4.24 -1.58 4.55
C GLU A 35 -4.05 -0.06 4.36
N LYS A 36 -4.33 0.76 5.39
CA LYS A 36 -4.31 2.23 5.28
C LYS A 36 -3.07 2.90 5.88
N ALA A 37 -2.29 2.21 6.72
CA ALA A 37 -1.50 2.89 7.74
C ALA A 37 0.02 2.91 7.60
N MET A 38 0.67 2.09 6.78
CA MET A 38 2.13 2.07 6.82
C MET A 38 2.73 3.34 6.20
N VAL A 39 3.40 4.15 7.03
CA VAL A 39 4.12 5.36 6.60
C VAL A 39 5.52 4.96 6.14
N VAL A 40 5.85 5.31 4.90
CA VAL A 40 7.19 5.10 4.33
C VAL A 40 8.08 6.30 4.60
N CYS A 41 7.54 7.52 4.49
CA CYS A 41 8.29 8.74 4.74
C CYS A 41 7.57 9.64 5.74
N VAL A 42 8.10 9.74 6.95
CA VAL A 42 7.57 10.65 7.99
C VAL A 42 7.74 12.12 7.61
N CYS A 43 8.89 12.48 7.03
CA CYS A 43 9.21 13.87 6.69
C CYS A 43 8.27 14.49 5.65
N ASN A 44 7.76 13.65 4.76
CA ASN A 44 6.86 14.02 3.67
C ASN A 44 5.47 13.42 3.85
N ALA A 45 5.13 12.78 4.97
CA ALA A 45 3.86 12.10 5.19
C ALA A 45 3.38 11.25 3.99
N ILE A 46 4.27 10.40 3.45
CA ILE A 46 3.98 9.49 2.33
C ILE A 46 3.75 8.09 2.90
N ARG A 47 2.59 7.50 2.61
CA ARG A 47 2.28 6.11 2.97
C ARG A 47 2.67 5.15 1.86
N GLU A 48 2.77 3.87 2.20
CA GLU A 48 3.06 2.80 1.25
C GLU A 48 2.09 2.77 0.09
N LYS A 49 0.77 2.88 0.36
CA LYS A 49 -0.25 2.95 -0.69
C LYS A 49 -0.03 4.11 -1.67
N ASP A 50 0.35 5.28 -1.16
CA ASP A 50 0.56 6.49 -1.96
C ASP A 50 1.81 6.27 -2.85
N LEU A 51 2.85 5.63 -2.29
CA LEU A 51 4.05 5.25 -3.04
C LEU A 51 3.75 4.20 -4.13
N LYS A 52 2.95 3.17 -3.82
CA LYS A 52 2.53 2.15 -4.79
C LYS A 52 1.69 2.72 -5.92
N GLU A 53 0.77 3.63 -5.61
CA GLU A 53 0.02 4.40 -6.62
C GLU A 53 0.97 5.18 -7.53
N ALA A 54 1.94 5.92 -6.96
CA ALA A 54 2.94 6.62 -7.76
C ALA A 54 3.74 5.71 -8.69
N VAL A 55 4.07 4.48 -8.24
CA VAL A 55 4.78 3.47 -9.03
C VAL A 55 3.92 2.92 -10.16
N ARG A 56 2.66 2.56 -9.88
CA ARG A 56 1.69 2.11 -10.90
C ARG A 56 1.47 3.18 -11.97
N ASP A 57 1.57 4.45 -11.59
CA ASP A 57 1.51 5.57 -12.52
C ASP A 57 2.87 5.88 -13.22
N GLY A 58 3.86 5.00 -13.11
CA GLY A 58 5.12 5.04 -13.85
C GLY A 58 6.34 5.55 -13.08
N ALA A 59 6.27 5.81 -11.77
CA ALA A 59 7.45 6.15 -11.00
C ALA A 59 8.37 4.94 -10.76
N ASP A 60 9.67 5.14 -10.94
CA ASP A 60 10.70 4.11 -10.86
C ASP A 60 11.77 4.37 -9.78
N THR A 61 11.75 5.56 -9.17
CA THR A 61 12.66 5.95 -8.10
C THR A 61 11.90 6.70 -6.99
N PRO A 62 12.43 6.74 -5.75
CA PRO A 62 11.82 7.55 -4.69
C PRO A 62 11.70 9.03 -5.07
N CYS A 63 12.66 9.57 -5.83
CA CYS A 63 12.60 10.96 -6.28
C CYS A 63 11.48 11.19 -7.29
N SER A 64 11.35 10.33 -8.32
CA SER A 64 10.27 10.45 -9.31
C SER A 64 8.90 10.23 -8.65
N ALA A 65 8.79 9.29 -7.70
CA ALA A 65 7.56 9.09 -6.94
C ALA A 65 7.20 10.31 -6.08
N TYR A 66 8.18 10.93 -5.40
CA TYR A 66 7.90 12.07 -4.50
C TYR A 66 7.57 13.34 -5.29
N ALA A 67 8.16 13.49 -6.47
CA ALA A 67 7.88 14.60 -7.38
C ALA A 67 6.41 14.65 -7.81
N ARG A 68 5.72 13.49 -7.91
CA ARG A 68 4.26 13.45 -8.17
C ARG A 68 3.43 14.16 -7.10
N PHE A 69 3.92 14.19 -5.87
CA PHE A 69 3.30 14.90 -4.75
C PHE A 69 3.82 16.34 -4.60
N GLY A 70 4.62 16.83 -5.54
CA GLY A 70 5.30 18.14 -5.44
C GLY A 70 6.33 18.19 -4.32
N ARG A 71 6.88 17.04 -3.90
CA ARG A 71 7.78 16.92 -2.74
C ARG A 71 9.16 16.42 -3.16
N ARG A 72 10.19 16.84 -2.42
CA ARG A 72 11.55 16.28 -2.51
C ARG A 72 11.88 15.49 -1.24
N PRO A 73 12.72 14.44 -1.29
CA PRO A 73 13.21 13.79 -0.08
C PRO A 73 13.88 14.81 0.86
N LYS A 74 13.56 14.78 2.16
CA LYS A 74 14.15 15.68 3.17
C LYS A 74 15.39 15.05 3.84
N CYS A 75 15.20 14.00 4.64
CA CYS A 75 16.29 13.33 5.36
C CYS A 75 16.87 12.09 4.64
N GLY A 76 16.20 11.60 3.60
CA GLY A 76 16.62 10.43 2.83
C GLY A 76 16.51 9.07 3.54
N GLN A 77 16.17 9.01 4.83
CA GLN A 77 16.14 7.75 5.60
C GLN A 77 15.19 6.69 5.04
N CYS A 78 14.09 7.13 4.43
CA CYS A 78 13.13 6.25 3.78
C CYS A 78 13.62 5.66 2.44
N VAL A 79 14.69 6.20 1.84
CA VAL A 79 15.07 5.90 0.44
C VAL A 79 15.39 4.41 0.22
N PRO A 80 16.19 3.72 1.07
CA PRO A 80 16.44 2.29 0.87
C PRO A 80 15.16 1.47 0.91
N PHE A 81 14.29 1.74 1.88
CA PHE A 81 13.03 1.03 2.04
C PHE A 81 12.04 1.33 0.91
N ALA A 82 11.91 2.59 0.51
CA ALA A 82 11.09 3.00 -0.63
C ALA A 82 11.55 2.31 -1.92
N ARG A 83 12.85 2.14 -2.15
CA ARG A 83 13.37 1.38 -3.29
C ARG A 83 12.92 -0.08 -3.28
N THR A 84 12.92 -0.74 -2.13
CA THR A 84 12.42 -2.12 -2.00
C THR A 84 10.95 -2.21 -2.38
N ILE A 85 10.11 -1.28 -1.91
CA ILE A 85 8.68 -1.23 -2.26
C ILE A 85 8.51 -0.99 -3.76
N ILE A 86 9.24 -0.03 -4.34
CA ILE A 86 9.17 0.27 -5.78
C ILE A 86 9.56 -0.96 -6.61
N ALA A 87 10.64 -1.66 -6.24
CA ALA A 87 11.09 -2.85 -6.94
C ALA A 87 10.05 -3.98 -6.87
N ALA A 88 9.48 -4.23 -5.69
CA ALA A 88 8.45 -5.25 -5.49
C ALA A 88 7.16 -4.95 -6.28
N GLU A 89 6.70 -3.69 -6.25
CA GLU A 89 5.49 -3.27 -6.96
C GLU A 89 5.70 -3.40 -8.49
N ARG A 90 6.86 -2.98 -9.00
CA ARG A 90 7.20 -3.10 -10.43
C ARG A 90 7.39 -4.53 -10.92
N ALA A 91 7.78 -5.45 -10.04
CA ALA A 91 7.89 -6.87 -10.40
C ALA A 91 6.51 -7.57 -10.44
N SER A 92 5.47 -6.94 -9.88
CA SER A 92 4.13 -7.51 -9.74
C SER A 92 3.10 -6.88 -10.70
N ALA A 93 3.47 -5.82 -11.41
CA ALA A 93 2.64 -5.07 -12.36
C ALA A 93 2.96 -5.48 -13.80
#